data_AF-A0A2G9NX04-F1
#
_entry.id   AF-A0A2G9NX04-F1
#
_cell.length_a   1.000
_cell.length_b   1.000
_cell.length_c   1.000
_cell.angle_alpha   90.00
_cell.angle_beta   90.00
_cell.angle_gamma   90.00
#
_symmetry.space_group_name_H-M   'P 1'
#
loop_
_entity.id
_entity.type
_entity.pdbx_description
1 polymer ?
#
loop_
_entity_poly.entity_id
_entity_poly.type
_entity_poly.pdbx_seq_one_letter_code
_entity_poly.pdbx_strand_id
1 'polypeptide(L)'
;MLILGSIIDIWKREIHDYYWIGFGIIGFLLVFFSSEIIPNLLTIGFALIIAPFVILIWRIGLFGGADAFALIALAVIAPMATFTENPVTPFTTLSNAAILFVIPFLINIIRNGISQIKGENIFE
;
A
#
# COMPACT_ATOMS: atom_id res chain seq x y z
N MET A 1 -4.39 2.26 9.47
CA MET A 1 -4.53 2.80 8.11
C MET A 1 -4.85 1.72 7.08
N LEU A 2 -3.95 0.77 6.79
CA LEU A 2 -4.09 -0.20 5.69
C LEU A 2 -5.29 -1.17 5.81
N ILE A 3 -5.51 -1.75 6.99
CA ILE A 3 -6.66 -2.66 7.23
C ILE A 3 -7.99 -1.94 6.96
N LEU A 4 -8.16 -0.77 7.57
CA LEU A 4 -9.33 0.07 7.38
C LEU A 4 -9.49 0.50 5.91
N GLY A 5 -8.39 0.83 5.22
CA GLY A 5 -8.41 1.11 3.78
C GLY A 5 -8.94 -0.08 2.98
N SER A 6 -8.42 -1.28 3.22
CA SER A 6 -8.88 -2.51 2.55
C SER A 6 -10.36 -2.82 2.80
N ILE A 7 -10.87 -2.61 4.02
CA ILE A 7 -12.30 -2.79 4.32
C ILE A 7 -13.15 -1.80 3.53
N ILE A 8 -12.73 -0.52 3.48
CA ILE A 8 -13.46 0.52 2.75
C ILE A 8 -13.45 0.24 1.24
N ASP A 9 -12.31 -0.20 0.69
CA ASP A 9 -12.18 -0.57 -0.72
C ASP A 9 -13.15 -1.69 -1.12
N ILE A 10 -13.23 -2.75 -0.30
CA ILE A 10 -14.16 -3.87 -0.55
C ILE A 10 -15.62 -3.40 -0.50
N TRP A 11 -15.96 -2.47 0.41
CA TRP A 11 -17.34 -2.08 0.64
C TRP A 11 -17.85 -0.98 -0.30
N LYS A 12 -17.04 0.07 -0.50
CA LYS A 12 -17.43 1.26 -1.27
C LYS A 12 -16.81 1.31 -2.67
N ARG A 13 -15.89 0.39 -3.00
CA ARG A 13 -15.14 0.32 -4.27
C ARG A 13 -14.27 1.55 -4.58
N GLU A 14 -14.26 2.54 -3.67
CA GLU A 14 -13.49 3.77 -3.79
C GLU A 14 -13.05 4.24 -2.40
N ILE A 15 -11.78 4.63 -2.28
CA ILE A 15 -11.25 5.31 -1.10
C ILE A 15 -10.94 6.76 -1.51
N HIS A 16 -11.50 7.72 -0.79
CA HIS A 16 -11.16 9.13 -1.00
C HIS A 16 -9.73 9.45 -0.51
N ASP A 17 -9.02 10.26 -1.30
CA ASP A 17 -7.63 10.67 -1.03
C ASP A 17 -7.44 11.32 0.34
N TYR A 18 -8.47 12.00 0.87
CA TYR A 18 -8.46 12.60 2.21
C TYR A 18 -8.13 11.60 3.32
N TYR A 19 -8.45 10.33 3.12
CA TYR A 19 -8.13 9.27 4.07
C TYR A 19 -6.61 9.13 4.22
N TRP A 20 -5.88 9.07 3.10
CA TRP A 20 -4.42 8.95 3.10
C TRP A 20 -3.74 10.22 3.60
N ILE A 21 -4.27 11.39 3.23
CA ILE A 21 -3.77 12.69 3.70
C ILE A 21 -3.92 12.80 5.23
N GLY A 22 -5.07 12.43 5.79
CA GLY A 22 -5.31 12.49 7.23
C GLY A 22 -4.31 11.63 8.01
N PHE A 23 -4.09 10.39 7.56
CA PHE A 23 -3.09 9.51 8.17
C PHE A 23 -1.65 10.02 7.99
N GLY A 24 -1.31 10.57 6.83
CA GLY A 24 -0.01 11.21 6.60
C GLY A 24 0.25 12.39 7.54
N ILE A 25 -0.74 13.26 7.75
CA ILE A 25 -0.65 14.39 8.69
C ILE A 25 -0.44 13.87 10.11
N ILE A 26 -1.20 12.86 10.54
CA ILE A 26 -1.03 12.24 11.87
C ILE A 26 0.39 11.69 12.02
N GLY A 27 0.91 10.97 11.02
CA GLY A 27 2.29 10.46 11.02
C GLY A 27 3.34 11.56 11.18
N PHE A 28 3.18 12.66 10.44
CA PHE A 28 4.06 13.82 10.55
C PHE A 28 3.99 14.48 11.93
N LEU A 29 2.80 14.64 12.50
CA LEU A 29 2.63 15.23 13.83
C LEU A 29 3.25 14.37 14.93
N LEU A 30 3.25 13.04 14.79
CA LEU A 30 3.88 12.12 15.73
C LEU A 30 5.39 12.35 15.87
N VAL A 31 6.06 12.89 14.85
CA VAL A 31 7.50 13.21 14.91
C VAL A 31 7.80 14.22 16.03
N PHE A 32 6.92 15.18 16.27
CA PHE A 32 7.12 16.21 17.29
C PHE A 32 6.93 15.69 18.73
N PHE A 33 6.32 14.52 18.89
CA PHE A 33 6.23 13.83 20.18
C PHE A 33 7.45 12.96 20.49
N SER A 34 8.37 12.81 19.53
CA SER A 34 9.61 12.05 19.72
C SER A 34 10.74 12.94 20.26
N SER A 35 11.59 12.38 21.11
CA SER A 35 12.79 13.06 21.63
C SER A 35 13.86 13.28 20.55
N GLU A 36 13.83 12.49 19.48
CA GLU A 36 14.83 12.46 18.40
C GLU A 36 14.22 12.92 17.07
N ILE A 37 13.86 14.20 17.00
CA ILE A 37 13.17 14.79 15.85
C ILE A 37 14.00 14.68 14.55
N ILE A 38 15.28 15.03 14.59
CA ILE A 38 16.14 15.09 13.39
C ILE A 38 16.36 13.70 12.76
N PRO A 39 16.77 12.66 13.52
CA PRO A 39 16.87 11.29 12.99
C PRO A 39 15.56 10.75 12.42
N ASN A 40 14.43 11.04 13.08
CA ASN A 40 13.12 10.59 12.62
C ASN A 40 12.71 11.27 11.32
N LEU A 41 12.98 12.57 11.19
CA LEU A 41 12.69 13.31 9.97
C LEU A 41 13.54 12.85 8.79
N LEU A 42 14.83 12.55 9.03
CA LEU A 42 15.72 11.95 8.01
C LEU A 42 15.20 10.57 7.58
N THR A 43 14.78 9.75 8.54
CA THR A 43 14.22 8.42 8.28
C THR A 43 12.94 8.50 7.42
N ILE A 44 12.04 9.44 7.72
CA ILE A 44 10.86 9.71 6.88
C ILE A 44 11.29 10.19 5.49
N GLY A 45 12.28 11.08 5.40
CA GLY A 45 12.82 11.57 4.13
C GLY A 45 13.36 10.46 3.23
N PHE A 46 14.12 9.52 3.80
CA PHE A 46 14.59 8.34 3.08
C PHE A 46 13.44 7.41 2.67
N ALA A 47 12.45 7.18 3.55
CA ALA A 47 11.29 6.36 3.21
C ALA A 47 10.45 6.99 2.09
N LEU A 48 10.35 8.31 2.02
CA LEU A 48 9.62 9.06 1.00
C LEU A 48 10.26 9.01 -0.40
N ILE A 49 11.47 8.44 -0.56
CA ILE A 49 12.03 8.13 -1.88
C ILE A 49 11.09 7.22 -2.68
N ILE A 50 10.22 6.45 -2.02
CA ILE A 50 9.20 5.65 -2.70
C ILE A 50 8.16 6.52 -3.44
N ALA A 51 7.89 7.74 -2.98
CA ALA A 51 6.84 8.60 -3.52
C ALA A 51 6.99 8.90 -5.02
N PRO A 52 8.15 9.40 -5.53
CA PRO A 52 8.32 9.60 -6.96
C PRO A 52 8.20 8.30 -7.76
N PHE A 53 8.63 7.16 -7.20
CA PHE A 53 8.54 5.86 -7.85
C PHE A 53 7.09 5.40 -8.01
N VAL A 54 6.28 5.44 -6.95
CA VAL A 54 4.88 5.00 -7.03
C VAL A 54 4.02 5.94 -7.85
N ILE A 55 4.31 7.25 -7.86
CA ILE A 55 3.63 8.22 -8.75
C ILE A 55 3.93 7.92 -10.21
N LEU A 56 5.18 7.55 -10.54
CA LEU A 56 5.55 7.15 -11.90
C LEU A 56 4.79 5.89 -12.33
N ILE A 57 4.75 4.86 -11.47
CA ILE A 57 4.07 3.59 -11.77
C ILE A 57 2.54 3.79 -11.89
N TRP A 58 1.96 4.61 -11.03
CA TRP A 58 0.56 5.01 -11.15
C TRP A 58 0.30 5.71 -12.49
N ARG A 59 1.20 6.60 -12.94
CA ARG A 59 1.03 7.34 -14.20
C ARG A 59 1.06 6.44 -15.44
N ILE A 60 1.84 5.36 -15.42
CA ILE A 60 1.88 4.36 -16.51
C ILE A 60 0.73 3.35 -16.45
N GLY A 61 -0.14 3.43 -15.43
CA GLY A 61 -1.32 2.58 -15.29
C GLY A 61 -1.06 1.19 -14.72
N LEU A 62 0.12 0.93 -14.17
CA LEU A 62 0.47 -0.37 -13.56
C LEU A 62 0.09 -0.45 -12.07
N PHE A 63 -0.37 0.65 -11.47
CA PHE A 63 -0.69 0.73 -10.05
C PHE A 63 -1.98 1.48 -9.81
N GLY A 64 -2.76 1.06 -8.80
CA GLY A 64 -3.93 1.80 -8.35
C GLY A 64 -3.53 3.12 -7.68
N GLY A 65 -4.35 4.16 -7.86
CA GLY A 65 -4.12 5.45 -7.18
C GLY A 65 -4.18 5.31 -5.65
N ALA A 66 -5.12 4.51 -5.15
CA ALA A 66 -5.23 4.20 -3.72
C ALA A 66 -3.98 3.51 -3.16
N ASP A 67 -3.41 2.56 -3.91
CA ASP A 67 -2.18 1.85 -3.50
C ASP A 67 -0.97 2.80 -3.46
N ALA A 68 -0.86 3.72 -4.43
CA ALA A 68 0.22 4.70 -4.47
C ALA A 68 0.17 5.62 -3.24
N PHE A 69 -0.99 6.17 -2.92
CA PHE A 69 -1.16 7.05 -1.76
C PHE A 69 -1.03 6.30 -0.43
N ALA A 70 -1.45 5.03 -0.37
CA ALA A 70 -1.24 4.18 0.80
C ALA A 70 0.25 4.01 1.13
N LEU A 71 1.10 3.76 0.12
CA LEU A 71 2.55 3.61 0.31
C LEU A 71 3.22 4.92 0.73
N ILE A 72 2.78 6.05 0.18
CA ILE A 72 3.28 7.38 0.59
C ILE A 72 2.90 7.66 2.05
N ALA A 73 1.64 7.45 2.42
CA ALA A 73 1.19 7.65 3.80
C ALA A 73 1.91 6.69 4.77
N LEU A 74 2.19 5.45 4.35
CA LEU A 74 2.96 4.49 5.13
C LEU A 74 4.40 4.95 5.36
N ALA A 75 5.03 5.55 4.35
CA ALA A 75 6.38 6.12 4.45
C ALA A 75 6.49 7.22 5.51
N VAL A 76 5.39 7.94 5.77
CA VAL A 76 5.37 9.02 6.76
C VAL A 76 5.07 8.49 8.17
N ILE A 77 4.16 7.53 8.30
CA ILE A 77 3.68 7.04 9.61
C ILE A 77 4.61 6.01 10.23
N ALA A 78 5.13 5.11 9.40
CA ALA A 78 5.87 3.94 9.85
C ALA A 78 7.07 3.68 8.93
N PRO A 79 7.98 4.66 8.77
CA PRO A 79 9.12 4.51 7.88
C PRO A 79 10.01 3.30 8.25
N MET A 80 10.03 2.92 9.54
CA MET A 80 10.81 1.79 10.07
C MET A 80 10.09 1.12 11.24
N ALA A 81 8.82 0.78 11.11
CA ALA A 81 8.16 -0.04 12.13
C ALA A 81 8.84 -1.43 12.18
N THR A 82 9.40 -1.79 13.32
CA THR A 82 10.08 -3.07 13.53
C THR A 82 9.17 -4.03 14.28
N PHE A 83 8.82 -5.16 13.66
CA PHE A 83 8.26 -6.32 14.39
C PHE A 83 9.37 -7.27 14.87
N THR A 84 10.55 -7.20 14.25
CA THR A 84 11.80 -7.92 14.57
C THR A 84 12.98 -6.99 14.31
N GLU A 85 14.23 -7.46 14.44
CA GLU A 85 15.46 -6.66 14.18
C GLU A 85 15.52 -6.04 12.76
N ASN A 86 14.63 -6.45 11.84
CA ASN A 86 14.55 -5.89 10.50
C ASN A 86 13.43 -4.82 10.40
N PRO A 87 13.74 -3.61 9.92
CA PRO A 87 12.75 -2.56 9.74
C PRO A 87 11.79 -2.89 8.59
N VAL A 88 10.49 -2.76 8.84
CA VAL A 88 9.48 -2.79 7.78
C VAL A 88 9.43 -1.42 7.14
N THR A 89 9.86 -1.35 5.88
CA THR A 89 9.83 -0.13 5.05
C THR A 89 8.73 -0.22 4.00
N PRO A 90 8.27 0.92 3.43
CA PRO A 90 7.30 0.92 2.33
C PRO A 90 7.72 0.04 1.14
N PHE A 91 9.03 -0.04 0.86
CA PHE A 91 9.57 -0.91 -0.18
C PHE A 91 9.37 -2.39 0.14
N THR A 92 9.63 -2.81 1.38
CA THR A 92 9.37 -4.20 1.81
C THR A 92 7.89 -4.54 1.78
N THR A 93 7.01 -3.59 2.13
CA THR A 93 5.56 -3.78 2.01
C THR A 93 5.15 -3.95 0.54
N LEU A 94 5.66 -3.11 -0.36
CA LEU A 94 5.41 -3.22 -1.80
C LEU A 94 5.91 -4.56 -2.37
N SER A 95 7.14 -4.97 -2.08
CA SER A 95 7.70 -6.22 -2.59
C SER A 95 6.94 -7.45 -2.09
N ASN A 96 6.58 -7.45 -0.80
CA ASN A 96 5.81 -8.55 -0.22
C ASN A 96 4.39 -8.59 -0.78
N ALA A 97 3.75 -7.43 -0.99
CA ALA A 97 2.43 -7.36 -1.63
C ALA A 97 2.48 -7.90 -3.08
N ALA A 98 3.52 -7.56 -3.84
CA ALA A 98 3.71 -8.06 -5.20
C ALA A 98 3.88 -9.59 -5.24
N ILE A 99 4.60 -10.18 -4.27
CA ILE A 99 4.71 -11.64 -4.14
C ILE A 99 3.36 -12.26 -3.77
N LEU A 100 2.64 -11.66 -2.81
CA LEU A 100 1.34 -12.16 -2.36
C LEU A 100 0.27 -12.08 -3.45
N PHE A 101 0.40 -11.19 -4.44
CA PHE A 101 -0.48 -11.11 -5.61
C PHE A 101 -0.56 -12.42 -6.42
N VAL A 102 0.46 -13.28 -6.34
CA VAL A 102 0.43 -14.60 -6.97
C VAL A 102 -0.76 -15.44 -6.46
N ILE A 103 -1.16 -15.27 -5.20
CA ILE A 103 -2.27 -16.05 -4.61
C ILE A 103 -3.62 -15.74 -5.28
N PRO A 104 -4.13 -14.49 -5.29
CA PRO A 104 -5.40 -14.19 -5.97
C PRO A 104 -5.32 -14.44 -7.48
N PHE A 105 -4.15 -14.28 -8.10
CA PHE A 105 -3.93 -14.63 -9.50
C PHE A 105 -4.18 -16.13 -9.75
N LEU A 106 -3.56 -17.02 -8.96
CA LEU A 106 -3.77 -18.46 -9.06
C LEU A 106 -5.22 -18.86 -8.77
N ILE A 107 -5.84 -18.24 -7.76
CA ILE A 107 -7.26 -18.47 -7.43
C ILE A 107 -8.16 -18.11 -8.63
N ASN A 108 -7.91 -16.97 -9.28
CA ASN A 108 -8.68 -16.53 -10.44
C ASN A 108 -8.48 -17.46 -11.65
N ILE A 109 -7.25 -17.93 -11.90
CA ILE A 109 -6.97 -18.90 -12.96
C ILE A 109 -7.77 -20.19 -12.72
N ILE A 110 -7.71 -20.74 -11.51
CA ILE A 110 -8.40 -21.98 -11.17
C ILE A 110 -9.92 -21.78 -11.30
N ARG A 111 -10.45 -20.68 -10.77
CA ARG A 111 -11.89 -20.37 -10.84
C ARG A 111 -12.38 -20.24 -12.28
N ASN A 112 -11.66 -19.48 -13.10
CA ASN A 112 -12.01 -19.27 -14.50
C ASN A 112 -11.84 -20.57 -15.31
N GLY A 113 -10.82 -21.38 -15.01
CA GLY A 113 -10.62 -22.69 -15.62
C GLY A 113 -11.77 -23.66 -15.32
N ILE A 114 -12.23 -23.72 -14.06
CA ILE A 114 -13.39 -24.53 -13.68
C ILE A 114 -14.66 -24.03 -14.39
N SER A 115 -14.87 -22.72 -14.46
CA SER A 115 -16.03 -22.10 -15.10
C SER A 115 -16.07 -22.41 -16.61
N GLN A 116 -14.92 -22.37 -17.29
CA GLN A 116 -14.79 -22.80 -18.68
C GLN A 116 -15.11 -24.28 -18.90
N ILE A 117 -14.63 -25.17 -18.01
CA ILE A 117 -14.94 -26.60 -18.08
C ILE A 117 -16.45 -26.85 -17.90
N LYS A 118 -17.13 -26.03 -17.09
CA LYS A 118 -18.58 -26.10 -16.88
C LYS A 118 -19.40 -25.47 -18.04
N GLY A 119 -18.75 -24.86 -19.02
CA GLY A 119 -19.42 -24.16 -20.12
C GLY A 119 -20.06 -22.83 -19.71
N GLU A 120 -19.65 -22.25 -18.58
CA GLU A 120 -20.11 -20.93 -18.15
C GLU A 120 -19.39 -19.82 -18.94
N ASN A 121 -20.13 -18.76 -19.27
CA ASN A 121 -19.59 -17.63 -20.02
C ASN A 121 -18.81 -16.70 -19.05
N ILE A 122 -17.48 -16.68 -19.15
CA ILE A 122 -16.61 -15.89 -18.25
C ILE A 122 -16.36 -14.45 -18.74
N PHE A 123 -16.90 -14.09 -19.91
CA PHE A 123 -16.67 -12.82 -20.60
C PHE A 123 -17.94 -11.95 -20.74
N GLU A 124 -19.00 -12.27 -20.01
CA GLU A 124 -20.15 -11.39 -19.82
C GLU A 124 -19.97 -10.45 -18.62
#